data_AF-A0A672K506-F1
#
_entry.id   AF-A0A672K506-F1
#
_cell.length_a   1.000
_cell.length_b   1.000
_cell.length_c   1.000
_cell.angle_alpha   90.00
_cell.angle_beta   90.00
_cell.angle_gamma   90.00
#
_symmetry.space_group_name_H-M   'P 1'
#
loop_
_entity.id
_entity.type
_entity.pdbx_description
1 polymer ?
#
loop_
_entity_poly.entity_id
_entity_poly.type
_entity_poly.pdbx_seq_one_letter_code
_entity_poly.pdbx_strand_id
1 'polypeptide(L)'
;ARQMPEPITTITFLEKTKEKVKISEEAVILCKTTIGSLKLDINDLPATKKLIEEVEEILNNLPGVTSVHGRFYDLSSKYYRIVGNHAFYYKDALRYLGCVEAKDLPGKYSDCYRMGSTGEQINYYYYYY
;
A
#
# COMPACT_ATOMS: atom_id res chain seq x y z
N ALA A 1 -16.68 -3.16 -1.73
CA ALA A 1 -17.06 -4.46 -2.33
C ALA A 1 -15.82 -5.13 -2.94
N ARG A 2 -15.15 -6.03 -2.21
CA ARG A 2 -14.22 -7.01 -2.81
C ARG A 2 -15.07 -8.21 -3.21
N GLN A 3 -15.68 -8.17 -4.38
CA GLN A 3 -16.49 -9.28 -4.90
C GLN A 3 -15.72 -10.01 -6.00
N MET A 4 -14.81 -10.90 -5.61
CA MET A 4 -14.40 -12.05 -6.41
C MET A 4 -14.16 -13.23 -5.45
N PRO A 5 -14.85 -14.37 -5.63
CA PRO A 5 -14.89 -15.44 -4.62
C PRO A 5 -13.65 -16.35 -4.58
N GLU A 6 -12.72 -16.29 -5.53
CA GLU A 6 -11.54 -17.17 -5.52
C GLU A 6 -10.23 -16.41 -5.80
N PRO A 7 -9.28 -16.33 -4.85
CA PRO A 7 -8.03 -15.56 -5.00
C PRO A 7 -7.19 -16.07 -6.18
N ILE A 8 -7.24 -17.36 -6.48
CA ILE A 8 -6.49 -18.01 -7.57
C ILE A 8 -7.00 -17.56 -8.95
N THR A 9 -8.31 -17.49 -9.14
CA THR A 9 -8.90 -16.98 -10.41
C THR A 9 -8.63 -15.50 -10.61
N THR A 10 -8.55 -14.73 -9.52
CA THR A 10 -8.24 -13.30 -9.57
C THR A 10 -6.78 -13.06 -9.97
N ILE A 11 -5.86 -13.91 -9.50
CA ILE A 11 -4.45 -13.86 -9.89
C ILE A 11 -4.29 -14.11 -11.40
N THR A 12 -4.92 -15.14 -11.95
CA THR A 12 -4.84 -15.44 -13.40
C THR A 12 -5.45 -14.33 -14.27
N PHE A 13 -6.51 -13.67 -13.80
CA PHE A 13 -7.07 -12.49 -14.46
C PHE A 13 -6.11 -11.29 -14.43
N LEU A 14 -5.47 -11.04 -13.29
CA LEU A 14 -4.47 -9.97 -13.14
C LEU A 14 -3.22 -10.23 -13.98
N GLU A 15 -2.78 -11.47 -14.14
CA GLU A 15 -1.68 -11.82 -15.04
C GLU A 15 -2.02 -11.51 -16.50
N LYS A 16 -3.23 -11.87 -16.96
CA LYS A 16 -3.71 -11.50 -18.30
C LYS A 16 -3.85 -9.98 -18.47
N THR A 17 -4.25 -9.29 -17.41
CA THR A 17 -4.39 -7.83 -17.44
C THR A 17 -3.02 -7.17 -17.52
N LYS A 18 -2.03 -7.66 -16.74
CA LYS A 18 -0.63 -7.20 -16.78
C LYS A 18 -0.05 -7.21 -18.19
N GLU A 19 -0.38 -8.19 -19.02
CA GLU A 19 0.09 -8.24 -20.42
C GLU A 19 -0.45 -7.10 -21.28
N LYS A 20 -1.64 -6.59 -20.97
CA LYS A 20 -2.29 -5.49 -21.70
C LYS A 20 -1.82 -4.12 -21.22
N VAL A 21 -1.44 -3.98 -19.95
CA VAL A 21 -1.05 -2.69 -19.33
C VAL A 21 0.45 -2.40 -19.36
N LYS A 22 1.24 -3.15 -20.15
CA LYS A 22 2.69 -2.91 -20.35
C LYS A 22 3.06 -1.51 -20.87
N ILE A 23 2.08 -0.72 -21.30
CA ILE A 23 2.25 0.64 -21.83
C ILE A 23 2.61 1.66 -20.73
N SER A 24 2.25 1.40 -19.47
CA SER A 24 2.50 2.34 -18.36
C SER A 24 3.11 1.62 -17.15
N GLU A 25 4.24 2.14 -16.67
CA GLU A 25 4.94 1.62 -15.49
C GLU A 25 4.07 1.70 -14.23
N GLU A 26 3.29 2.78 -14.07
CA GLU A 26 2.31 2.93 -12.98
C GLU A 26 1.23 1.84 -13.00
N ALA A 27 0.74 1.49 -14.20
CA ALA A 27 -0.26 0.43 -14.35
C ALA A 27 0.32 -0.95 -14.02
N VAL A 28 1.59 -1.19 -14.38
CA VAL A 28 2.33 -2.40 -14.00
C VAL A 28 2.48 -2.48 -12.47
N ILE A 29 2.82 -1.37 -11.81
CA ILE A 29 2.90 -1.28 -10.35
C ILE A 29 1.56 -1.66 -9.71
N LEU A 30 0.47 -1.03 -10.12
CA LEU A 30 -0.87 -1.31 -9.60
C LEU A 30 -1.27 -2.80 -9.75
N CYS A 31 -0.96 -3.40 -10.90
CA CYS A 31 -1.20 -4.82 -11.12
C CYS A 31 -0.38 -5.68 -10.15
N LYS A 32 0.93 -5.42 -10.01
CA LYS A 32 1.81 -6.16 -9.10
C LYS A 32 1.38 -6.00 -7.64
N THR A 33 1.01 -4.79 -7.20
CA THR A 33 0.51 -4.54 -5.84
C THR A 33 -0.80 -5.28 -5.56
N THR A 34 -1.69 -5.36 -6.56
CA THR A 34 -2.95 -6.11 -6.42
C THR A 34 -2.69 -7.61 -6.33
N ILE A 35 -1.78 -8.15 -7.16
CA ILE A 35 -1.34 -9.55 -7.08
C ILE A 35 -0.71 -9.82 -5.71
N GLY A 36 0.17 -8.94 -5.22
CA GLY A 36 0.80 -9.05 -3.91
C GLY A 36 -0.22 -9.09 -2.77
N SER A 37 -1.30 -8.30 -2.86
CA SER A 37 -2.38 -8.35 -1.87
C SER A 37 -3.08 -9.71 -1.86
N LEU A 38 -3.38 -10.28 -3.02
CA LEU A 38 -4.01 -11.60 -3.13
C LEU A 38 -3.09 -12.72 -2.66
N LYS A 39 -1.78 -12.59 -2.94
CA LYS A 39 -0.76 -13.54 -2.42
C LYS A 39 -0.63 -13.45 -0.91
N LEU A 40 -0.78 -12.26 -0.34
CA LEU A 40 -0.83 -12.07 1.09
C LEU A 40 -2.07 -12.73 1.72
N ASP A 41 -3.23 -12.66 1.04
CA ASP A 41 -4.47 -13.30 1.50
C ASP A 41 -4.37 -14.83 1.57
N ILE A 42 -3.58 -15.46 0.68
CA ILE A 42 -3.27 -16.91 0.73
C ILE A 42 -2.08 -17.25 1.66
N ASN A 43 -1.59 -16.30 2.45
CA ASN A 43 -0.41 -16.41 3.32
C ASN A 43 0.91 -16.75 2.59
N ASP A 44 1.05 -16.44 1.30
CA ASP A 44 2.31 -16.59 0.57
C ASP A 44 3.22 -15.39 0.81
N LEU A 45 3.83 -15.36 2.00
CA LEU A 45 4.79 -14.35 2.42
C LEU A 45 6.04 -14.25 1.52
N PRO A 46 6.72 -15.35 1.13
CA PRO A 46 7.93 -15.25 0.31
C PRO A 46 7.65 -14.67 -1.07
N ALA A 47 6.55 -15.05 -1.73
CA ALA A 47 6.20 -14.46 -3.02
C ALA A 47 5.76 -13.01 -2.91
N THR A 48 5.07 -12.65 -1.82
CA THR A 48 4.68 -11.25 -1.56
C THR A 48 5.90 -10.36 -1.35
N LYS A 49 6.91 -10.84 -0.61
CA LYS A 49 8.18 -10.12 -0.41
C LYS A 49 8.86 -9.79 -1.74
N LYS A 50 8.99 -10.79 -2.61
CA LYS A 50 9.61 -10.62 -3.93
C LYS A 50 8.87 -9.59 -4.77
N LEU A 51 7.53 -9.59 -4.73
CA LEU A 51 6.73 -8.59 -5.42
C LEU A 51 6.93 -7.18 -4.83
N ILE A 52 7.09 -7.04 -3.52
CA ILE A 52 7.36 -5.75 -2.88
C ILE A 52 8.72 -5.21 -3.35
N GLU A 53 9.77 -6.03 -3.33
CA GLU A 53 11.11 -5.64 -3.79
C GLU A 53 11.11 -5.24 -5.28
N GLU A 54 10.46 -6.04 -6.13
CA GLU A 54 10.33 -5.73 -7.56
C GLU A 54 9.54 -4.44 -7.84
N VAL A 55 8.54 -4.13 -7.02
CA VAL A 55 7.74 -2.89 -7.18
C VAL A 55 8.51 -1.69 -6.63
N GLU A 56 9.25 -1.85 -5.53
CA GLU A 56 10.09 -0.80 -4.95
C GLU A 56 11.17 -0.34 -5.95
N GLU A 57 11.80 -1.26 -6.67
CA GLU A 57 12.79 -0.93 -7.69
C GLU A 57 12.19 -0.11 -8.84
N ILE A 58 11.00 -0.49 -9.33
CA ILE A 58 10.31 0.26 -10.39
C ILE A 58 9.87 1.63 -9.87
N LEU A 59 9.40 1.72 -8.62
CA LEU A 59 9.03 3.00 -7.99
C LEU A 59 10.24 3.94 -7.84
N ASN A 60 11.40 3.42 -7.46
CA ASN A 60 12.62 4.24 -7.34
C ASN A 60 13.10 4.81 -8.70
N ASN A 61 12.73 4.15 -9.81
CA ASN A 61 13.03 4.62 -11.16
C ASN A 61 12.03 5.67 -11.66
N LEU A 62 10.84 5.79 -11.03
CA LEU A 62 9.83 6.76 -11.42
C LEU A 62 10.14 8.14 -10.83
N PRO A 63 10.15 9.21 -11.64
CA PRO A 63 10.35 10.56 -11.14
C PRO A 63 9.09 11.07 -10.44
N GLY A 64 9.15 11.17 -9.12
CA GLY A 64 8.15 11.86 -8.29
C GLY A 64 7.18 10.92 -7.56
N VAL A 65 6.43 11.50 -6.62
CA VAL A 65 5.44 10.78 -5.82
C VAL A 65 4.10 10.83 -6.52
N THR A 66 3.60 9.66 -6.90
CA THR A 66 2.33 9.46 -7.61
C THR A 66 1.35 8.66 -6.74
N SER A 67 0.07 8.65 -7.10
CA SER A 67 -0.98 7.96 -6.33
C SER A 67 -0.75 6.44 -6.18
N VAL A 68 0.09 5.84 -7.02
CA VAL A 68 0.47 4.42 -6.92
C VAL A 68 1.33 4.12 -5.69
N HIS A 69 2.07 5.09 -5.17
CA HIS A 69 2.88 4.94 -3.95
C HIS A 69 2.01 4.62 -2.74
N GLY A 70 0.83 5.24 -2.62
CA GLY A 70 -0.10 4.97 -1.54
C GLY A 70 -0.57 3.51 -1.53
N ARG A 71 -0.91 2.94 -2.69
CA ARG A 71 -1.30 1.53 -2.81
C ARG A 71 -0.13 0.59 -2.47
N PHE A 72 1.08 0.92 -2.90
CA PHE A 72 2.27 0.14 -2.59
C PHE A 72 2.58 0.12 -1.09
N TYR A 73 2.62 1.29 -0.43
CA TYR A 73 2.91 1.36 1.00
C TYR A 73 1.81 0.71 1.85
N ASP A 74 0.54 0.74 1.42
CA ASP A 74 -0.54 -0.02 2.07
C ASP A 74 -0.29 -1.54 2.03
N LEU A 75 0.13 -2.09 0.88
CA LEU A 75 0.52 -3.51 0.78
C LEU A 75 1.73 -3.82 1.66
N SER A 76 2.79 -3.01 1.55
CA SER A 76 4.04 -3.20 2.27
C SER A 76 3.84 -3.17 3.79
N SER A 77 3.02 -2.23 4.27
CA SER A 77 2.66 -2.13 5.69
C SER A 77 1.95 -3.40 6.19
N LYS A 78 0.99 -3.95 5.43
CA LYS A 78 0.30 -5.20 5.79
C LYS A 78 1.25 -6.38 5.83
N TYR A 79 2.16 -6.47 4.87
CA TYR A 79 3.19 -7.51 4.84
C TYR A 79 4.09 -7.44 6.08
N TYR A 80 4.69 -6.28 6.37
CA TYR A 80 5.57 -6.13 7.53
C TYR A 80 4.85 -6.30 8.86
N ARG A 81 3.56 -5.96 8.93
CA ARG A 81 2.72 -6.26 10.10
C ARG A 81 2.58 -7.76 10.34
N ILE A 82 2.40 -8.56 9.30
CA ILE A 82 2.27 -10.03 9.41
C ILE A 82 3.63 -10.67 9.75
N VAL A 83 4.72 -10.17 9.15
CA VAL A 83 6.09 -10.64 9.44
C VAL A 83 6.55 -10.26 10.86
N GLY A 84 5.88 -9.30 11.50
CA GLY A 84 6.26 -8.80 12.83
C GLY A 84 7.44 -7.81 12.80
N ASN A 85 7.74 -7.23 11.62
CA ASN A 85 8.83 -6.26 11.50
C ASN A 85 8.29 -4.82 11.67
N HIS A 86 8.17 -4.40 12.93
CA HIS A 86 7.60 -3.11 13.28
C HIS A 86 8.39 -1.92 12.74
N ALA A 87 9.73 -2.01 12.66
CA ALA A 87 10.56 -0.91 12.17
C ALA A 87 10.22 -0.52 10.72
N PHE A 88 10.11 -1.51 9.84
CA PHE A 88 9.73 -1.28 8.45
C PHE A 88 8.25 -0.92 8.29
N TYR A 89 7.38 -1.51 9.12
CA TYR A 89 5.97 -1.13 9.17
C TYR A 89 5.78 0.36 9.45
N TYR A 90 6.43 0.90 10.50
CA TYR A 90 6.32 2.32 10.84
C TYR A 90 6.91 3.22 9.74
N LYS A 91 8.06 2.84 9.18
CA LYS A 91 8.69 3.59 8.08
C LYS A 91 7.74 3.74 6.89
N ASP A 92 7.14 2.64 6.46
CA ASP A 92 6.25 2.64 5.28
C ASP A 92 4.88 3.24 5.59
N ALA A 93 4.37 3.08 6.80
CA ALA A 93 3.14 3.76 7.24
C ALA A 93 3.31 5.28 7.26
N LEU A 94 4.45 5.80 7.70
CA LEU A 94 4.74 7.24 7.65
C LEU A 94 4.83 7.75 6.19
N ARG A 95 5.44 6.97 5.30
CA ARG A 95 5.47 7.29 3.87
C ARG A 95 4.07 7.28 3.25
N TYR A 96 3.23 6.32 3.63
CA TYR A 96 1.82 6.27 3.23
C TYR A 96 1.09 7.54 3.67
N LEU A 97 1.23 7.95 4.94
CA LEU A 97 0.65 9.19 5.46
C LEU A 97 1.14 10.44 4.72
N GLY A 98 2.42 10.46 4.30
CA GLY A 98 2.96 11.55 3.49
C GLY A 98 2.42 11.61 2.06
N CYS A 99 1.90 10.48 1.54
CA CYS A 99 1.35 10.39 0.18
C CYS A 99 -0.19 10.51 0.13
N VAL A 100 -0.87 10.48 1.28
CA VAL A 100 -2.34 10.56 1.38
C VAL A 100 -2.73 12.00 1.74
N GLU A 101 -3.49 12.66 0.87
CA GLU A 101 -4.08 13.95 1.21
C GLU A 101 -5.13 13.78 2.33
N ALA A 102 -5.18 14.71 3.28
CA ALA A 102 -6.11 14.68 4.42
C ALA A 102 -7.61 14.58 4.03
N LYS A 103 -7.93 14.78 2.75
CA LYS A 103 -9.26 14.68 2.15
C LYS A 103 -9.73 13.23 1.95
N ASP A 104 -8.80 12.29 1.80
CA ASP A 104 -9.08 10.85 1.61
C ASP A 104 -9.18 10.08 2.93
N LEU A 105 -8.96 10.75 4.06
CA LEU A 105 -9.17 10.18 5.38
C LEU A 105 -10.63 10.40 5.82
N PRO A 106 -11.33 9.36 6.31
CA PRO A 106 -12.70 9.51 6.80
C PRO A 106 -12.74 10.57 7.92
N GLY A 107 -13.76 11.43 7.90
CA GLY A 107 -13.82 12.75 8.56
C GLY A 107 -13.51 12.87 10.06
N LYS A 108 -13.21 11.78 10.77
CA LYS A 108 -12.61 11.84 12.12
C LYS A 108 -11.11 12.21 12.10
N TYR A 109 -10.41 12.02 10.98
CA TYR A 109 -8.98 12.29 10.85
C TYR A 109 -8.65 13.65 10.20
N SER A 110 -9.61 14.27 9.52
CA SER A 110 -9.44 15.61 8.92
C SER A 110 -9.36 16.71 9.97
N ASP A 111 -10.05 16.53 11.10
CA ASP A 111 -10.09 17.53 12.18
C ASP A 111 -8.77 17.58 12.96
N CYS A 112 -8.13 16.44 13.21
CA CYS A 112 -6.82 16.41 13.88
C CYS A 112 -5.66 16.85 12.98
N TYR A 113 -5.73 16.64 11.65
CA TYR A 113 -4.73 17.19 10.73
C TYR A 113 -4.76 18.72 10.67
N ARG A 114 -5.95 19.33 10.80
CA ARG A 114 -6.10 20.79 10.83
C ARG A 114 -5.53 21.41 12.10
N MET A 115 -5.57 20.70 13.22
CA MET A 115 -4.96 21.12 14.50
C MET A 115 -3.42 20.99 14.52
N GLY A 116 -2.85 20.14 13.66
CA GLY A 116 -1.38 20.01 13.53
C GLY A 116 -0.72 21.24 12.90
N SER A 117 -1.44 22.02 12.08
CA SER A 117 -0.93 23.28 11.52
C SER A 117 -0.88 24.42 12.53
N THR A 118 -1.52 24.28 13.70
CA THR A 118 -1.50 25.27 14.79
C THR A 118 -0.50 24.92 15.91
N GLY A 119 0.35 23.91 15.73
CA GLY A 119 1.47 23.65 16.64
C GLY A 119 1.09 22.98 17.97
N GLU A 120 -0.06 22.32 18.06
CA GLU A 120 -0.40 21.51 19.23
C GLU A 120 -0.10 20.03 19.01
N GLN A 121 0.70 19.49 19.92
CA GLN A 121 1.26 18.14 19.86
C GLN A 121 0.19 17.10 20.16
N ILE A 122 -0.32 16.43 19.12
CA ILE A 122 -1.39 15.43 19.27
C ILE A 122 -0.77 14.10 19.75
N ASN A 123 -1.10 13.72 20.98
CA ASN A 123 -0.71 12.46 21.61
C ASN A 123 -1.42 11.26 20.92
N TYR A 124 -0.65 10.45 20.19
CA TYR A 124 -1.07 9.25 19.46
C TYR A 124 -1.40 8.02 20.35
N TYR A 125 -1.71 8.21 21.63
CA TYR A 125 -1.80 7.10 22.60
C TYR A 125 -3.15 6.37 22.67
N TYR A 126 -4.17 6.76 21.88
CA TYR A 126 -5.55 6.28 22.09
C TYR A 126 -6.12 5.29 21.06
N TYR A 127 -5.31 4.69 20.18
CA TYR A 127 -5.82 3.74 19.16
C TYR A 127 -5.33 2.29 19.30
N TYR A 128 -4.89 1.89 20.50
CA TYR A 128 -4.46 0.51 20.79
C TYR A 128 -5.13 -0.13 22.01
N TYR A 129 -6.37 0.28 22.35
CA TYR A 129 -7.26 -0.48 23.25
C TYR A 129 -8.62 -0.68 22.60
#